data_AF-A0A4C1V9Z8-F1
#
_entry.id   AF-A0A4C1V9Z8-F1
#
_cell.length_a   1.000
_cell.length_b   1.000
_cell.length_c   1.000
_cell.angle_alpha   90.00
_cell.angle_beta   90.00
_cell.angle_gamma   90.00
#
_symmetry.space_group_name_H-M   'P 1'
#
loop_
_entity.id
_entity.type
_entity.pdbx_description
1 polymer ?
#
loop_
_entity_poly.entity_id
_entity_poly.type
_entity_poly.pdbx_seq_one_letter_code
_entity_poly.pdbx_strand_id
1 'polypeptide(L)'
;MRIIIDTYSSRCVINKVCAFTDRVVSLAWIHSTPSRWQTFVANRVTKIQVYIAPDNFYHISGKENPADFLSRGLTPSQLLSHPLWFPGPRFARSPPDEWSISQFYPSTITDLPESKTTILLISPLKRTLRYLSTHTRFTHLILA
;
A
#
# COMPACT_ATOMS: atom_id res chain seq x y z
N MET A 1 -4.31 4.13 11.42
CA MET A 1 -5.58 3.43 11.17
C MET A 1 -6.21 2.85 12.41
N ARG A 2 -5.44 2.14 13.27
CA ARG A 2 -5.92 1.64 14.57
C ARG A 2 -6.76 2.67 15.34
N ILE A 3 -6.23 3.89 15.52
CA ILE A 3 -6.90 4.98 16.23
C ILE A 3 -8.32 5.26 15.72
N ILE A 4 -8.56 5.29 14.41
CA ILE A 4 -9.89 5.61 13.87
C ILE A 4 -10.84 4.45 14.14
N ILE A 5 -10.44 3.23 13.79
CA ILE A 5 -11.28 2.04 14.01
C ILE A 5 -11.59 1.91 15.50
N ASP A 6 -10.58 1.94 16.36
CA ASP A 6 -10.71 1.82 17.82
C ASP A 6 -11.64 2.92 18.39
N THR A 7 -11.52 4.17 17.91
CA THR A 7 -12.37 5.29 18.35
C THR A 7 -13.84 5.06 17.99
N TYR A 8 -14.12 4.60 16.77
CA TYR A 8 -15.48 4.46 16.27
C TYR A 8 -16.14 3.12 16.57
N SER A 9 -15.36 2.06 16.85
CA SER A 9 -15.88 0.74 17.20
C SER A 9 -16.76 0.74 18.45
N SER A 10 -16.60 1.72 19.35
CA SER A 10 -17.48 1.90 20.52
C SER A 10 -18.84 2.55 20.18
N ARG A 11 -18.95 3.22 19.02
CA ARG A 11 -20.12 4.02 18.62
C ARG A 11 -20.91 3.37 17.50
N CYS A 12 -20.27 2.55 16.67
CA CYS A 12 -20.93 1.84 15.57
C CYS A 12 -20.22 0.52 15.25
N VAL A 13 -20.98 -0.40 14.66
CA VAL A 13 -20.43 -1.64 14.10
C VAL A 13 -19.77 -1.29 12.76
N ILE A 14 -18.50 -1.65 12.62
CA ILE A 14 -17.72 -1.47 11.38
C ILE A 14 -17.64 -2.82 10.67
N ASN A 15 -18.41 -2.99 9.60
CA ASN A 15 -18.44 -4.26 8.87
C ASN A 15 -17.26 -4.43 7.91
N LYS A 16 -16.84 -3.35 7.23
CA LYS A 16 -15.78 -3.38 6.24
C LYS A 16 -15.02 -2.05 6.22
N VAL A 17 -13.71 -2.14 6.00
CA VAL A 17 -12.84 -0.97 5.82
C VAL A 17 -12.26 -1.02 4.41
N CYS A 18 -12.51 0.05 3.65
CA CYS A 18 -12.01 0.24 2.30
C CYS A 18 -11.17 1.52 2.24
N ALA A 19 -10.23 1.58 1.29
CA ALA A 19 -9.41 2.76 1.04
C ALA A 19 -9.38 3.11 -0.45
N PHE A 20 -9.18 4.40 -0.72
CA PHE A 20 -9.24 4.96 -2.06
C PHE A 20 -8.00 5.82 -2.33
N THR A 21 -7.48 5.77 -3.55
CA THR A 21 -6.40 6.63 -4.00
C THR A 21 -6.60 7.03 -5.46
N ASP A 22 -6.21 8.24 -5.81
CA ASP A 22 -6.15 8.74 -7.19
C ASP A 22 -4.79 8.50 -7.86
N ARG A 23 -3.85 7.87 -7.14
CA ARG A 23 -2.51 7.58 -7.64
C ARG A 23 -2.37 6.10 -7.95
N VAL A 24 -2.46 5.82 -9.24
CA VAL A 24 -2.29 4.49 -9.82
C VAL A 24 -0.96 3.84 -9.38
N VAL A 25 0.13 4.60 -9.30
CA VAL A 25 1.44 4.09 -8.83
C VAL A 25 1.37 3.60 -7.38
N SER A 26 0.73 4.37 -6.49
CA SER A 26 0.57 3.98 -5.09
C SER A 26 -0.30 2.73 -4.96
N LEU A 27 -1.35 2.63 -5.78
CA LEU A 27 -2.21 1.45 -5.83
C LEU A 27 -1.43 0.22 -6.30
N ALA A 28 -0.59 0.36 -7.33
CA ALA A 28 0.27 -0.71 -7.82
C ALA A 28 1.27 -1.20 -6.78
N TRP A 29 1.83 -0.28 -5.98
CA TRP A 29 2.69 -0.65 -4.86
C TRP A 29 1.95 -1.47 -3.79
N ILE A 30 0.74 -1.05 -3.44
CA ILE A 30 -0.10 -1.68 -2.41
C ILE A 30 -0.60 -3.06 -2.83
N HIS A 31 -0.88 -3.25 -4.12
CA HIS A 31 -1.33 -4.53 -4.67
C HIS A 31 -0.20 -5.54 -4.95
N SER A 32 1.06 -5.18 -4.72
CA SER A 32 2.20 -6.08 -4.88
C SER A 32 2.81 -6.48 -3.53
N THR A 33 3.60 -7.55 -3.55
CA THR A 33 4.40 -7.95 -2.38
C THR A 33 5.41 -6.85 -2.01
N PRO A 34 5.52 -6.43 -0.73
CA PRO A 34 6.43 -5.37 -0.30
C PRO A 34 7.90 -5.60 -0.70
N SER A 35 8.34 -6.86 -0.77
CA SER A 35 9.72 -7.24 -1.11
C SER A 35 10.15 -6.76 -2.49
N ARG A 36 9.20 -6.52 -3.41
CA ARG A 36 9.43 -5.97 -4.76
C ARG A 36 10.00 -4.55 -4.72
N TRP A 37 9.71 -3.79 -3.65
CA TRP A 37 10.01 -2.36 -3.59
C TRP A 37 11.26 -2.04 -2.80
N GLN A 38 11.84 -0.87 -3.07
CA GLN A 38 12.89 -0.27 -2.25
C GLN A 38 12.41 -0.07 -0.81
N THR A 39 13.34 -0.05 0.13
CA THR A 39 13.08 -0.12 1.58
C THR A 39 12.01 0.87 2.06
N PHE A 40 12.04 2.11 1.56
CA PHE A 40 11.09 3.15 1.95
C PHE A 40 9.63 2.81 1.56
N VAL A 41 9.42 2.33 0.32
CA VAL A 41 8.10 1.91 -0.15
C VAL A 41 7.70 0.59 0.48
N ALA A 42 8.62 -0.39 0.54
CA ALA A 42 8.39 -1.70 1.15
C ALA A 42 7.89 -1.58 2.60
N ASN A 43 8.54 -0.74 3.42
CA ASN A 43 8.16 -0.54 4.81
C ASN A 43 6.76 0.08 4.94
N ARG A 44 6.36 1.00 4.04
CA ARG A 44 5.02 1.58 4.06
C ARG A 44 3.96 0.60 3.58
N VAL A 45 4.20 -0.08 2.47
CA VAL A 45 3.28 -1.10 1.94
C VAL A 45 3.05 -2.17 2.99
N THR A 46 4.10 -2.66 3.66
CA THR A 46 3.98 -3.62 4.77
C THR A 46 3.06 -3.10 5.88
N LYS A 47 3.27 -1.86 6.34
CA LYS A 47 2.41 -1.26 7.38
C LYS A 47 0.98 -1.08 6.92
N ILE A 48 0.75 -0.69 5.67
CA ILE A 48 -0.59 -0.48 5.10
C ILE A 48 -1.34 -1.83 5.03
N GLN A 49 -0.70 -2.86 4.49
CA GLN A 49 -1.27 -4.19 4.31
C GLN A 49 -1.62 -4.90 5.63
N VAL A 50 -1.00 -4.51 6.75
CA VAL A 50 -1.39 -4.97 8.10
C VAL A 50 -2.79 -4.49 8.50
N TYR A 51 -3.24 -3.34 8.01
CA TYR A 51 -4.52 -2.75 8.42
C TYR A 51 -5.65 -2.93 7.40
N ILE A 52 -5.32 -2.96 6.11
CA ILE A 52 -6.30 -3.13 5.04
C ILE A 52 -5.72 -4.11 4.03
N ALA A 53 -6.51 -5.14 3.67
CA ALA A 53 -6.15 -6.07 2.61
C ALA A 53 -6.02 -5.33 1.27
N PRO A 54 -5.04 -5.67 0.41
CA PRO A 54 -4.88 -5.07 -0.92
C PRO A 54 -6.18 -4.99 -1.74
N ASP A 55 -7.00 -6.04 -1.68
CA ASP A 55 -8.28 -6.13 -2.42
C ASP A 55 -9.32 -5.08 -2.01
N ASN A 56 -9.13 -4.44 -0.85
CA ASN A 56 -9.99 -3.35 -0.36
C ASN A 56 -9.41 -1.96 -0.69
N PHE A 57 -8.42 -1.87 -1.58
CA PHE A 57 -7.92 -0.62 -2.15
C PHE A 57 -8.42 -0.40 -3.57
N TYR A 58 -9.00 0.78 -3.81
CA TYR A 58 -9.61 1.13 -5.09
C TYR A 58 -9.04 2.42 -5.65
N HIS A 59 -9.06 2.52 -6.99
CA HIS A 59 -8.74 3.75 -7.69
C HIS A 59 -9.97 4.66 -7.77
N ILE A 60 -9.78 5.96 -7.56
CA ILE A 60 -10.81 6.99 -7.79
C ILE A 60 -10.24 8.15 -8.59
N SER A 61 -11.10 8.93 -9.24
CA SER A 61 -10.64 10.19 -9.85
C SER A 61 -10.11 11.14 -8.78
N GLY A 62 -9.07 11.93 -9.08
CA GLY A 62 -8.63 13.01 -8.19
C GLY A 62 -9.75 14.02 -7.86
N LYS A 63 -10.72 14.20 -8.77
CA LYS A 63 -11.91 15.04 -8.54
C LYS A 63 -12.86 14.46 -7.48
N GLU A 64 -12.78 13.16 -7.24
CA GLU A 64 -13.55 12.42 -6.24
C GLU A 64 -12.72 12.13 -4.97
N ASN A 65 -11.45 12.52 -4.92
CA ASN A 65 -10.60 12.32 -3.76
C ASN A 65 -10.67 13.52 -2.80
N PRO A 66 -11.36 13.42 -1.64
CA PRO A 66 -11.45 14.54 -0.69
C PRO A 66 -10.08 14.97 -0.16
N ALA A 67 -9.12 14.05 -0.06
CA ALA A 67 -7.78 14.32 0.47
C ALA A 67 -6.96 15.23 -0.45
N ASP A 68 -7.20 15.19 -1.78
CA ASP A 68 -6.50 16.07 -2.73
C ASP A 68 -6.84 17.53 -2.43
N PHE A 69 -8.12 17.85 -2.23
CA PHE A 69 -8.55 19.21 -1.91
C PHE A 69 -7.95 19.72 -0.61
N LEU A 70 -7.93 18.89 0.44
CA LEU A 70 -7.29 19.27 1.70
C LEU A 70 -5.80 19.54 1.51
N SER A 71 -5.10 18.69 0.75
CA SER A 71 -3.66 18.84 0.50
C SER A 71 -3.30 20.10 -0.31
N ARG A 72 -4.24 20.65 -1.07
CA ARG A 72 -4.10 21.91 -1.82
C ARG A 72 -4.32 23.16 -0.96
N GLY A 73 -4.77 23.02 0.29
CA GLY A 73 -4.89 24.11 1.25
C GLY A 73 -6.24 24.82 1.24
N LEU A 74 -7.33 24.08 1.50
CA LEU A 74 -8.64 24.71 1.76
C LEU A 74 -8.62 25.50 3.09
N THR A 75 -9.27 26.66 3.10
CA THR A 75 -9.57 27.37 4.34
C THR A 75 -10.64 26.62 5.15
N PRO A 76 -10.77 26.86 6.47
CA PRO A 76 -11.82 26.24 7.28
C PRO A 76 -13.24 26.49 6.72
N SER A 77 -13.53 27.69 6.21
CA SER A 77 -14.84 28.02 5.64
C SER A 77 -15.10 27.30 4.32
N GLN A 78 -14.08 27.13 3.48
CA GLN A 78 -14.18 26.32 2.26
C GLN A 78 -14.35 24.85 2.59
N LEU A 79 -13.67 24.34 3.61
CA LEU A 79 -13.78 22.94 4.04
C LEU A 79 -15.20 22.62 4.52
N LEU A 80 -15.80 23.52 5.32
CA LEU A 80 -17.17 23.39 5.83
C LEU A 80 -18.22 23.38 4.71
N SER A 81 -17.99 24.15 3.65
CA SER A 81 -18.88 24.20 2.49
C SER A 81 -18.51 23.21 1.38
N HIS A 82 -17.45 22.40 1.55
CA HIS A 82 -16.97 21.53 0.49
C HIS A 82 -17.93 20.35 0.24
N PRO A 83 -18.46 20.18 -0.98
CA PRO A 83 -19.52 19.21 -1.26
C PRO A 83 -19.07 17.75 -1.14
N LEU A 84 -17.76 17.51 -1.07
CA LEU A 84 -17.16 16.18 -1.04
C LEU A 84 -16.52 15.81 0.31
N TRP A 85 -16.12 16.78 1.14
CA TRP A 85 -15.26 16.50 2.31
C TRP A 85 -15.98 15.68 3.39
N PHE A 86 -17.11 16.19 3.88
CA PHE A 86 -17.94 15.48 4.85
C PHE A 86 -18.88 14.45 4.19
N PRO A 87 -19.56 14.75 3.07
CA PRO A 87 -20.50 13.80 2.47
C PRO A 87 -19.83 12.63 1.76
N GLY A 88 -18.55 12.77 1.38
CA GLY A 88 -17.83 11.81 0.57
C GLY A 88 -18.31 11.73 -0.89
N PRO A 89 -17.66 10.86 -1.69
CA PRO A 89 -18.06 10.59 -3.07
C PRO A 89 -19.47 10.01 -3.16
N ARG A 90 -20.17 10.29 -4.27
CA ARG A 90 -21.56 9.83 -4.43
C ARG A 90 -21.67 8.30 -4.44
N PHE A 91 -20.75 7.62 -5.12
CA PHE A 91 -20.75 6.16 -5.22
C PHE A 91 -20.58 5.49 -3.86
N ALA A 92 -19.82 6.11 -2.93
CA ALA A 92 -19.53 5.54 -1.62
C ALA A 92 -20.74 5.54 -0.67
N ARG A 93 -21.86 6.15 -1.07
CA ARG A 93 -23.14 6.10 -0.36
C ARG A 93 -23.98 4.87 -0.74
N SER A 94 -23.63 4.20 -1.82
CA SER A 94 -24.22 2.92 -2.23
C SER A 94 -23.43 1.76 -1.64
N PRO A 95 -24.03 0.56 -1.57
CA PRO A 95 -23.31 -0.67 -1.22
C PRO A 95 -22.09 -0.90 -2.14
N PRO A 96 -21.02 -1.57 -1.65
CA PRO A 96 -19.81 -1.83 -2.43
C PRO A 96 -20.03 -2.51 -3.78
N ASP A 97 -21.06 -3.34 -3.88
CA ASP A 97 -21.40 -4.09 -5.10
C ASP A 97 -21.98 -3.19 -6.21
N GLU A 98 -22.41 -1.97 -5.86
CA GLU A 98 -22.97 -0.97 -6.78
C GLU A 98 -21.97 0.16 -7.10
N TRP A 99 -20.75 0.10 -6.58
CA TRP A 99 -19.78 1.16 -6.81
C TRP A 99 -19.39 1.25 -8.28
N SER A 100 -19.50 2.45 -8.85
CA SER A 100 -19.07 2.76 -10.21
C SER A 100 -17.54 2.95 -10.32
N ILE A 101 -16.76 2.12 -9.62
CA ILE A 101 -15.30 2.18 -9.58
C ILE A 101 -14.71 0.88 -10.11
N SER A 102 -13.69 0.99 -10.97
CA SER A 102 -13.05 -0.18 -11.56
C SER A 102 -12.11 -0.86 -10.57
N GLN A 103 -12.13 -2.19 -10.54
CA GLN A 103 -11.12 -2.96 -9.83
C GLN A 103 -9.74 -2.74 -10.48
N PHE A 104 -8.72 -2.54 -9.65
CA PHE A 104 -7.37 -2.30 -10.13
C PHE A 104 -6.64 -3.61 -10.40
N TYR A 105 -6.08 -3.75 -11.60
CA TYR A 105 -5.30 -4.92 -12.00
C TYR A 105 -3.80 -4.56 -12.09
N PRO A 106 -2.95 -5.11 -11.19
CA PRO A 106 -1.54 -4.71 -11.10
C PRO A 106 -0.71 -5.04 -12.34
N SER A 107 -1.11 -6.05 -13.09
CA SER A 107 -0.45 -6.54 -14.32
C SER A 107 -0.41 -5.50 -15.43
N THR A 108 -1.22 -4.45 -15.35
CA THR A 108 -1.35 -3.43 -16.40
C THR A 108 -0.21 -2.41 -16.39
N ILE A 109 0.69 -2.44 -15.40
CA ILE A 109 1.73 -1.41 -15.23
C ILE A 109 3.11 -2.04 -15.14
N THR A 110 3.90 -1.81 -16.16
CA THR A 110 5.33 -2.10 -16.21
C THR A 110 6.14 -0.90 -15.71
N ASP A 111 7.37 -1.15 -15.26
CA ASP A 111 8.34 -0.10 -14.90
C ASP A 111 7.86 0.88 -13.82
N LEU A 112 7.35 0.32 -12.72
CA LEU A 112 6.99 1.12 -11.55
C LEU A 112 8.22 1.68 -10.86
N PRO A 113 8.20 2.96 -10.44
CA PRO A 113 9.27 3.54 -9.65
C PRO A 113 9.45 2.75 -8.36
N GLU A 114 10.67 2.81 -7.80
CA GLU A 114 11.04 2.13 -6.56
C GLU A 114 11.01 0.59 -6.64
N SER A 115 10.94 -0.01 -7.83
CA SER A 115 11.16 -1.45 -7.98
C SER A 115 12.63 -1.80 -7.72
N LYS A 116 12.88 -2.86 -6.96
CA LYS A 116 14.23 -3.43 -6.81
C LYS A 116 14.65 -4.12 -8.10
N THR A 117 15.86 -3.86 -8.55
CA THR A 117 16.49 -4.62 -9.64
C THR A 117 16.99 -5.94 -9.09
N THR A 118 16.40 -7.06 -9.54
CA THR A 118 16.93 -8.39 -9.23
C THR A 118 18.07 -8.69 -10.21
N ILE A 119 19.31 -8.53 -9.75
CA ILE A 119 20.48 -8.94 -10.54
C ILE A 119 20.68 -10.43 -10.33
N LEU A 120 20.37 -11.23 -11.36
CA LEU A 120 20.69 -12.65 -11.37
C LEU A 120 22.20 -12.80 -11.59
N LEU A 121 22.94 -13.09 -10.51
CA LEU A 121 24.34 -13.50 -10.63
C LEU A 121 24.37 -14.93 -11.16
N ILE A 122 24.45 -15.07 -12.49
CA ILE A 122 24.77 -16.35 -13.13
C ILE A 122 26.27 -16.54 -12.95
N SER A 123 26.68 -17.15 -11.84
CA SER A 123 28.05 -17.63 -11.73
C SER A 123 28.20 -18.85 -12.66
N PRO A 124 29.17 -18.85 -13.60
CA PRO A 124 29.46 -20.06 -14.35
C PRO A 124 29.96 -21.10 -13.34
N LEU A 125 29.23 -22.22 -13.24
CA LEU A 125 29.59 -23.38 -12.45
C LEU A 125 30.82 -24.07 -13.05
N LYS A 126 31.98 -23.42 -13.00
CA LYS A 126 33.29 -24.06 -13.20
C LYS A 126 34.31 -23.43 -12.26
N ARG A 127 34.48 -24.12 -11.14
CA ARG A 127 35.77 -24.36 -10.48
C ARG A 127 36.37 -23.18 -9.71
N THR A 128 35.85 -22.91 -8.50
CA THR A 128 36.73 -22.54 -7.36
C THR A 128 36.12 -22.93 -6.01
N LEU A 129 36.04 -24.24 -5.74
CA LEU A 129 36.07 -24.81 -4.38
C LEU A 129 37.44 -24.54 -3.70
N ARG A 130 37.90 -23.30 -3.70
CA ARG A 130 39.16 -22.83 -3.08
C ARG A 130 39.02 -21.46 -2.40
N TYR A 131 37.79 -20.99 -2.21
CA TYR A 131 37.47 -19.80 -1.40
C TYR A 131 36.59 -20.15 -0.19
N LEU A 132 36.53 -21.44 0.17
CA LEU A 132 35.96 -21.94 1.43
C LEU A 132 37.08 -22.31 2.42
N SER A 133 38.15 -21.52 2.48
CA SER A 133 39.18 -21.68 3.52
C SER A 133 39.72 -20.33 3.96
N THR A 134 38.89 -19.59 4.68
CA THR A 134 39.25 -18.71 5.81
C THR A 134 37.98 -17.98 6.22
N HIS A 135 37.76 -17.83 7.53
CA HIS A 135 36.54 -17.35 8.19
C HIS A 135 35.50 -18.43 8.58
N THR A 136 35.98 -19.60 8.99
CA THR A 136 35.33 -20.31 10.09
C THR A 136 35.61 -19.52 11.38
N ARG A 137 34.58 -18.89 11.96
CA ARG A 137 34.41 -18.60 13.41
C ARG A 137 33.23 -17.63 13.58
N PHE A 138 32.02 -18.15 13.64
CA PHE A 138 31.04 -17.69 14.63
C PHE A 138 30.22 -18.90 15.08
N THR A 139 30.40 -19.19 16.35
CA THR A 139 29.99 -20.34 17.15
C THR A 139 28.48 -20.57 17.18
N HIS A 140 28.09 -21.80 16.87
CA HIS A 140 26.93 -22.47 17.48
C HIS A 140 27.19 -22.65 18.97
N LEU A 141 26.36 -22.08 19.84
CA LEU A 141 26.31 -22.48 21.25
C LEU A 141 25.01 -22.02 21.92
N ILE A 142 23.87 -22.67 21.63
CA ILE A 142 22.80 -22.93 22.61
C ILE A 142 22.08 -24.22 22.19
N LEU A 143 22.24 -25.27 23.00
CA LEU A 143 21.29 -26.32 23.41
C LEU A 143 22.08 -27.58 23.81
N ALA A 144 22.48 -27.59 25.08
CA ALA A 144 22.58 -28.78 25.92
C ALA A 144 21.96 -28.40 27.27
#